data_AF-A0A564FQS7-F1
#
_entry.id   AF-A0A564FQS7-F1
#
_cell.length_a   1.000
_cell.length_b   1.000
_cell.length_c   1.000
_cell.angle_alpha   90.00
_cell.angle_beta   90.00
_cell.angle_gamma   90.00
#
_symmetry.space_group_name_H-M   'P 1'
#
loop_
_entity.id
_entity.type
_entity.pdbx_description
1 polymer ?
#
loop_
_entity_poly.entity_id
_entity_poly.type
_entity_poly.pdbx_seq_one_letter_code
_entity_poly.pdbx_strand_id
1 'polypeptide(L)'
;MWTDADRETYRDRGRRFPSDLTDAQWATVAPLLASYDPLTADLREMVNACLYLEKTGCPWRYLPTDFGPWETVRTWHDRFRAMGSGWRSLPC
;
A
#
# COMPACT_ATOMS: atom_id res chain seq x y z
N MET A 1 -16.05 18.85 -19.00
CA MET A 1 -15.85 17.74 -19.97
C MET A 1 -14.43 17.24 -19.78
N TRP A 2 -14.22 15.93 -19.69
CA TRP A 2 -12.92 15.34 -19.41
C TRP A 2 -11.93 15.58 -20.57
N THR A 3 -10.79 16.20 -20.31
CA THR A 3 -9.80 16.60 -21.34
C THR A 3 -8.67 15.59 -21.49
N ASP A 4 -7.87 15.70 -22.56
CA ASP A 4 -6.66 14.87 -22.72
C ASP A 4 -5.60 15.16 -21.65
N ALA A 5 -5.54 16.39 -21.14
CA ALA A 5 -4.69 16.74 -20.00
C ALA A 5 -5.15 16.03 -18.70
N ASP A 6 -6.46 15.91 -18.49
CA ASP A 6 -7.01 15.13 -17.37
C ASP A 6 -6.70 13.64 -17.55
N ARG A 7 -6.81 13.09 -18.77
CA ARG A 7 -6.41 11.69 -19.07
C ARG A 7 -4.96 11.41 -18.74
N GLU A 8 -4.06 12.35 -19.06
CA GLU A 8 -2.64 12.21 -18.74
C GLU A 8 -2.38 12.29 -17.24
N THR A 9 -3.06 13.21 -16.55
CA THR A 9 -2.92 13.41 -15.10
C THR A 9 -3.36 12.18 -14.31
N TYR A 10 -4.48 11.56 -14.71
CA TYR A 10 -5.04 10.37 -14.05
C TYR A 10 -4.63 9.06 -14.73
N ARG A 11 -3.66 9.07 -15.66
CA ARG A 11 -3.15 7.83 -16.25
C ARG A 11 -2.42 7.04 -15.18
N ASP A 12 -2.90 5.83 -14.92
CA ASP A 12 -2.17 4.88 -14.09
C ASP A 12 -0.92 4.40 -14.83
N ARG A 13 0.27 4.72 -14.28
CA ARG A 13 1.57 4.44 -14.89
C ARG A 13 2.06 3.03 -14.57
N GLY A 14 1.18 2.04 -14.75
CA GLY A 14 1.49 0.62 -14.54
C GLY A 14 1.46 0.16 -13.09
N ARG A 15 0.75 0.86 -12.20
CA ARG A 15 0.43 0.30 -10.88
C ARG A 15 -0.67 -0.76 -11.04
N ARG A 16 -0.73 -1.73 -10.12
CA ARG A 16 -1.84 -2.70 -10.10
C ARG A 16 -3.08 -2.06 -9.50
N PHE A 17 -2.89 -1.29 -8.43
CA PHE A 17 -3.91 -0.42 -7.85
C PHE A 17 -3.41 1.02 -7.77
N PRO A 18 -4.29 2.03 -7.87
CA PRO A 18 -3.91 3.43 -7.70
C PRO A 18 -3.24 3.75 -6.36
N SER A 19 -3.51 2.94 -5.33
CA SER A 19 -2.93 3.04 -3.99
C SER A 19 -1.51 2.49 -3.88
N ASP A 20 -1.03 1.73 -4.86
CA ASP A 20 0.27 1.06 -4.77
C ASP A 20 1.41 2.05 -4.91
N LEU A 21 2.50 1.76 -4.21
CA LEU A 21 3.72 2.56 -4.29
C LEU A 21 4.48 2.26 -5.59
N THR A 22 4.90 3.33 -6.27
CA THR A 22 5.92 3.23 -7.32
C THR A 22 7.25 2.80 -6.74
N ASP A 23 8.17 2.33 -7.59
CA ASP A 23 9.52 1.95 -7.17
C ASP A 23 10.27 3.12 -6.51
N ALA A 24 10.08 4.34 -7.01
CA ALA A 24 10.68 5.55 -6.44
C ALA A 24 10.13 5.87 -5.04
N GLN A 25 8.82 5.74 -4.85
CA GLN A 25 8.22 5.91 -3.52
C GLN A 25 8.66 4.79 -2.59
N TRP A 26 8.67 3.54 -3.06
CA TRP A 26 9.14 2.40 -2.30
C TRP A 26 10.58 2.56 -1.82
N ALA A 27 11.49 3.09 -2.65
CA ALA A 27 12.87 3.37 -2.26
C ALA A 27 12.97 4.34 -1.07
N THR A 28 11.99 5.22 -0.88
CA THR A 28 11.91 6.13 0.28
C THR A 28 11.33 5.45 1.52
N VAL A 29 10.38 4.53 1.32
CA VAL A 29 9.66 3.83 2.40
C VAL A 29 10.46 2.66 2.96
N ALA A 30 11.07 1.86 2.09
CA ALA A 30 11.73 0.61 2.46
C ALA A 30 12.77 0.78 3.59
N PRO A 31 13.62 1.83 3.61
CA PRO A 31 14.57 2.04 4.71
C PRO A 31 13.91 2.28 6.07
N LEU A 32 12.72 2.90 6.10
CA LEU A 32 11.97 3.13 7.34
C LEU A 32 11.43 1.83 7.95
N LEU A 33 11.26 0.82 7.09
CA LEU A 33 10.76 -0.50 7.47
C LEU A 33 11.89 -1.53 7.57
N ALA A 34 13.15 -1.13 7.40
CA ALA A 34 14.30 -2.05 7.41
C ALA A 34 14.54 -2.72 8.77
N SER A 35 13.99 -2.15 9.85
CA SER A 35 14.02 -2.76 11.19
C SER A 35 12.93 -3.82 11.40
N TYR A 36 11.99 -3.97 10.46
CA TYR A 36 11.02 -5.06 10.50
C TYR A 36 11.62 -6.32 9.91
N ASP A 37 11.65 -7.35 10.73
CA ASP A 37 11.88 -8.71 10.25
C ASP A 37 10.74 -9.07 9.29
N PRO A 38 11.03 -9.36 8.00
CA PRO A 38 10.00 -9.84 7.10
C PRO A 38 9.42 -11.13 7.68
N LEU A 39 8.12 -11.13 7.96
CA LEU A 39 7.38 -12.40 8.00
C LEU A 39 7.55 -13.12 6.65
N THR A 40 6.98 -14.31 6.51
CA THR A 40 6.93 -15.08 5.25
C THR A 40 6.32 -14.35 4.03
N ALA A 41 5.92 -13.08 4.15
CA ALA A 41 5.27 -12.29 3.11
C ALA A 41 6.15 -11.11 2.66
N ASP A 42 6.00 -10.73 1.38
CA ASP A 42 6.68 -9.57 0.81
C ASP A 42 6.22 -8.28 1.50
N LEU A 43 7.16 -7.57 2.12
CA LEU A 43 6.91 -6.34 2.87
C LEU A 43 6.29 -5.25 2.00
N ARG A 44 6.67 -5.16 0.71
CA ARG A 44 6.10 -4.17 -0.22
C ARG A 44 4.62 -4.44 -0.46
N GLU A 45 4.26 -5.69 -0.70
CA GLU A 45 2.87 -6.08 -0.91
C GLU A 45 2.03 -5.85 0.34
N MET A 46 2.59 -6.08 1.54
CA MET A 46 1.88 -5.79 2.80
C MET A 46 1.64 -4.30 3.00
N VAL A 47 2.60 -3.45 2.61
CA VAL A 47 2.43 -1.99 2.64
C VAL A 47 1.39 -1.55 1.61
N ASN A 48 1.46 -2.06 0.38
CA ASN A 48 0.46 -1.78 -0.67
C ASN A 48 -0.95 -2.19 -0.22
N ALA A 49 -1.10 -3.36 0.39
CA ALA A 49 -2.38 -3.83 0.92
C ALA A 49 -2.92 -2.92 2.04
N CYS A 50 -2.05 -2.47 2.95
CA CYS A 50 -2.43 -1.52 4.00
C CYS A 50 -2.84 -0.16 3.42
N LEU A 51 -2.12 0.34 2.42
CA LEU A 51 -2.45 1.59 1.73
C LEU A 51 -3.78 1.46 0.98
N TYR A 52 -4.01 0.33 0.32
CA TYR A 52 -5.28 0.04 -0.35
C TYR A 52 -6.45 0.14 0.63
N LEU A 53 -6.34 -0.50 1.81
CA LEU A 53 -7.37 -0.43 2.86
C LEU A 53 -7.62 0.99 3.35
N GLU A 54 -6.56 1.75 3.65
CA GLU A 54 -6.70 3.11 4.19
C GLU A 54 -7.24 4.10 3.14
N LYS A 55 -6.93 3.91 1.84
CA LYS A 55 -7.41 4.78 0.76
C LYS A 55 -8.83 4.46 0.32
N THR A 56 -9.19 3.17 0.27
CA THR A 56 -10.52 2.73 -0.18
C THR A 56 -11.54 2.67 0.95
N GLY A 57 -11.09 2.49 2.20
CA GLY A 57 -11.96 2.23 3.34
C GLY A 57 -12.74 0.91 3.22
N CYS A 58 -12.31 0.00 2.34
CA CYS A 58 -13.05 -1.23 2.10
C CYS A 58 -13.05 -2.16 3.34
N PRO A 59 -14.13 -2.93 3.54
CA PRO A 59 -14.15 -3.92 4.60
C PRO A 59 -13.06 -4.98 4.38
N TRP A 60 -12.46 -5.49 5.46
CA TRP A 60 -11.37 -6.48 5.42
C TRP A 60 -11.61 -7.69 4.51
N ARG A 61 -12.85 -8.19 4.44
CA ARG A 61 -13.22 -9.35 3.60
C ARG A 61 -13.31 -9.04 2.10
N TYR A 62 -13.27 -7.76 1.73
CA TYR A 62 -13.29 -7.28 0.35
C TYR A 62 -11.89 -6.92 -0.15
N LEU A 63 -10.86 -7.19 0.65
CA LEU A 63 -9.49 -7.00 0.22
C LEU A 63 -9.21 -7.88 -1.03
N PRO A 64 -8.58 -7.33 -2.08
CA PRO A 64 -8.20 -8.11 -3.25
C PRO A 64 -7.36 -9.32 -2.86
N THR A 65 -7.68 -10.47 -3.46
CA THR A 65 -6.98 -11.74 -3.21
C THR A 65 -5.51 -11.70 -3.66
N ASP A 66 -5.15 -10.77 -4.53
CA ASP A 66 -3.78 -10.52 -4.99
C ASP A 66 -2.81 -10.19 -3.85
N PHE A 67 -3.31 -9.61 -2.75
CA PHE A 67 -2.50 -9.32 -1.55
C PHE A 67 -2.34 -10.52 -0.61
N GLY A 68 -2.92 -11.66 -0.96
CA GLY A 68 -2.94 -12.86 -0.12
C GLY A 68 -4.05 -12.84 0.94
N PRO A 69 -3.96 -13.72 1.95
CA PRO A 69 -4.99 -13.84 2.97
C PRO A 69 -5.15 -12.54 3.78
N TRP A 70 -6.39 -12.05 3.85
CA TRP A 70 -6.72 -10.81 4.59
C TRP A 70 -6.29 -10.86 6.07
N GLU A 71 -6.19 -12.06 6.67
CA GLU A 71 -5.72 -12.25 8.04
C GLU A 71 -4.23 -11.89 8.19
N THR A 72 -3.41 -12.26 7.21
CA THR A 72 -1.99 -11.89 7.14
C THR A 72 -1.84 -10.38 7.01
N VAL A 73 -2.62 -9.76 6.12
CA VAL A 73 -2.62 -8.31 5.93
C VAL A 73 -3.05 -7.59 7.20
N ARG A 74 -4.07 -8.10 7.92
CA ARG A 74 -4.49 -7.55 9.22
C ARG A 74 -3.36 -7.62 10.26
N THR A 75 -2.65 -8.74 10.38
CA THR A 75 -1.50 -8.86 11.30
C THR A 75 -0.41 -7.83 10.98
N TRP A 76 -0.11 -7.61 9.70
CA TRP A 76 0.85 -6.59 9.27
C TRP A 76 0.35 -5.17 9.55
N HIS A 77 -0.92 -4.90 9.29
CA HIS A 77 -1.54 -3.60 9.56
C HIS A 77 -1.47 -3.23 11.04
N ASP A 78 -1.77 -4.18 11.92
CA ASP A 78 -1.66 -3.98 13.37
C ASP A 78 -0.20 -3.72 13.81
N ARG A 79 0.78 -4.42 13.22
CA ARG A 79 2.21 -4.16 13.45
C ARG A 79 2.63 -2.77 13.02
N PHE A 80 2.17 -2.31 11.85
CA PHE A 80 2.46 -0.95 11.39
C PHE A 80 1.79 0.09 12.30
N ARG A 81 0.56 -0.14 12.76
CA ARG A 81 -0.11 0.75 13.72
C ARG A 81 0.66 0.87 15.04
N ALA A 82 1.23 -0.23 15.52
CA ALA A 82 2.05 -0.22 16.73
C ALA A 82 3.37 0.56 16.59
N MET A 83 3.87 0.77 15.36
CA MET A 83 5.09 1.57 15.10
C MET A 83 4.93 3.06 15.35
N GLY A 84 3.69 3.57 15.33
CA GLY A 84 3.40 4.99 15.27
C GLY A 84 3.01 5.46 13.86
N SER A 85 2.44 6.66 13.79
CA SER A 85 1.71 7.21 12.63
C SER A 85 2.56 7.56 11.41
N GLY A 86 3.88 7.35 11.43
CA GLY A 86 4.79 7.74 10.36
C GLY A 86 4.48 7.08 9.00
N TRP A 87 4.01 5.83 8.99
CA TRP A 87 3.69 5.11 7.74
C TRP A 87 2.33 5.53 7.13
N ARG A 88 1.44 6.19 7.88
CA ARG A 88 0.17 6.73 7.34
C ARG A 88 0.40 7.96 6.45
N SER A 89 1.54 8.63 6.63
CA SER A 89 1.92 9.84 5.90
C SER A 89 2.73 9.54 4.62
N LEU A 90 2.82 8.28 4.20
CA LEU A 90 3.59 7.91 3.03
C LEU A 90 2.98 8.49 1.74
N PRO A 91 3.81 9.05 0.83
CA PRO A 91 3.33 9.61 -0.42
C PRO A 91 2.78 8.49 -1.31
N CYS A 92 1.50 8.61 -1.70
CA CYS A 92 0.84 7.79 -2.72
C CYS A 92 1.00 8.40 -4.11
#